data_AF-A0A956RJ91-F1
#
_entry.id   AF-A0A956RJ91-F1
#
_cell.length_a   1.000
_cell.length_b   1.000
_cell.length_c   1.000
_cell.angle_alpha   90.00
_cell.angle_beta   90.00
_cell.angle_gamma   90.00
#
_symmetry.space_group_name_H-M   'P 1'
#
loop_
_entity.id
_entity.type
_entity.pdbx_description
1 polymer ?
#
loop_
_entity_poly.entity_id
_entity_poly.type
_entity_poly.pdbx_seq_one_letter_code
_entity_poly.pdbx_strand_id
1 'polypeptide(L)'
;MTTYRYDPHLDPALQLGDGVAAAEVERILERGLSATSIEDAKRALRALRDRRGPALAWAGKDERARFEVPSVSLHVHERVDPPTIIEALRSRASSPAPQPALFGTAPAPAPALPLEAYRHGRWRNRLIAGDSLVVMSSLLEREGMQGRVQMVYFDPPYGIGYGSNFQPFVHARDVKERDADLTHEPETLRAFRDTWELGVHSYLSYLRDRARLAWELLRPTGSLFLQIGEANLHLARQVLSEVFGEDNFCSLVSFRKKTMPLGSRFFEPVCDYLLWYARDRARVTSRPLFTRQRVEGNKLYRWVELPGGARRRMTPDEVRSHALLPRGARPYRLVSMLPAQYRENQDFVFELDGRRYPPPKGSCWKTTREGMRRLAAARRLQPAGDGLQYVLFADDYPVSRVTALWSDATGPSEKRHVVQTNERVVARCLLAATDPGDLVLDPTCGS
;
A
#
# COMPACT_ATOMS: atom_id res chain seq x y z
N MET A 1 31.49 -9.27 -0.34
CA MET A 1 30.81 -8.28 0.52
C MET A 1 30.53 -7.08 -0.33
N THR A 2 29.28 -6.62 -0.35
CA THR A 2 28.89 -5.42 -1.11
C THR A 2 28.74 -4.28 -0.11
N THR A 3 29.46 -3.20 -0.34
CA THR A 3 29.42 -2.01 0.52
C THR A 3 28.40 -1.02 -0.04
N TYR A 4 27.27 -0.88 0.62
CA TYR A 4 26.27 0.14 0.29
C TYR A 4 26.68 1.43 0.98
N ARG A 5 26.96 2.47 0.20
CA ARG A 5 27.25 3.81 0.72
C ARG A 5 25.98 4.63 0.71
N TYR A 6 25.63 5.16 1.87
CA TYR A 6 24.66 6.23 1.98
C TYR A 6 25.43 7.54 1.86
N ASP A 7 25.27 8.21 0.73
CA ASP A 7 25.78 9.56 0.58
C ASP A 7 24.60 10.52 0.49
N PRO A 8 24.29 11.27 1.56
CA PRO A 8 23.33 12.37 1.49
C PRO A 8 23.85 13.55 0.63
N HIS A 9 24.97 13.37 -0.09
CA HIS A 9 25.60 14.33 -0.99
C HIS A 9 25.80 13.79 -2.43
N LEU A 10 25.34 12.58 -2.79
CA LEU A 10 25.45 12.13 -4.19
C LEU A 10 24.33 12.73 -5.05
N ASP A 11 24.72 13.59 -5.97
CA ASP A 11 23.88 14.13 -7.04
C ASP A 11 23.50 13.00 -8.02
N PRO A 12 22.21 12.81 -8.38
CA PRO A 12 21.84 11.97 -9.50
C PRO A 12 22.37 12.61 -10.79
N ALA A 13 23.36 11.99 -11.42
CA ALA A 13 23.66 12.31 -12.81
C ALA A 13 22.46 11.92 -13.69
N LEU A 14 21.56 12.86 -13.99
CA LEU A 14 21.54 13.55 -15.30
C LEU A 14 20.43 14.63 -15.40
N GLN A 15 20.82 15.75 -16.02
CA GLN A 15 20.03 16.83 -16.62
C GLN A 15 18.97 17.54 -15.77
N LEU A 16 19.38 18.74 -15.36
CA LEU A 16 18.66 19.85 -14.78
C LEU A 16 17.27 20.09 -15.40
N GLY A 17 16.25 20.00 -14.54
CA GLY A 17 15.00 20.71 -14.68
C GLY A 17 14.59 21.23 -13.31
N ASP A 18 15.04 22.44 -12.98
CA ASP A 18 14.37 23.48 -12.16
C ASP A 18 15.42 24.50 -11.67
N GLY A 19 15.66 25.51 -12.52
CA GLY A 19 16.81 26.41 -12.49
C GLY A 19 16.91 27.43 -11.33
N VAL A 20 16.07 27.34 -10.29
CA VAL A 20 16.10 28.31 -9.19
C VAL A 20 16.81 27.77 -7.96
N ALA A 21 16.57 26.51 -7.57
CA ALA A 21 17.21 25.90 -6.41
C ALA A 21 18.65 25.43 -6.71
N ALA A 22 18.89 24.83 -7.88
CA ALA A 22 20.21 24.38 -8.30
C ALA A 22 21.20 25.53 -8.48
N ALA A 23 20.78 26.61 -9.17
CA ALA A 23 21.62 27.79 -9.38
C ALA A 23 22.00 28.51 -8.08
N GLU A 24 21.21 28.36 -7.01
CA GLU A 24 21.51 28.96 -5.71
C GLU A 24 22.45 28.08 -4.87
N VAL A 25 22.30 26.75 -4.92
CA VAL A 25 23.23 25.79 -4.32
C VAL A 25 24.61 25.88 -4.99
N GLU A 26 24.63 25.96 -6.32
CA GLU A 26 25.84 26.15 -7.12
C GLU A 26 26.53 27.47 -6.77
N ARG A 27 25.77 28.56 -6.60
CA ARG A 27 26.30 29.84 -6.09
C ARG A 27 26.89 29.73 -4.68
N ILE A 28 26.29 28.95 -3.77
CA ILE A 28 26.83 28.76 -2.41
C ILE A 28 28.10 27.91 -2.46
N LEU A 29 28.14 26.88 -3.30
CA LEU A 29 29.33 26.04 -3.52
C LEU A 29 30.48 26.84 -4.13
N GLU A 30 30.22 27.59 -5.20
CA GLU A 30 31.20 28.49 -5.82
C GLU A 30 31.74 29.50 -4.81
N ARG A 31 30.86 30.11 -4.00
CA ARG A 31 31.26 31.06 -2.95
C ARG A 31 32.10 30.42 -1.84
N GLY A 32 31.89 29.13 -1.57
CA GLY A 32 32.72 28.35 -0.64
C GLY A 32 34.07 27.94 -1.23
N LEU A 33 34.09 27.54 -2.51
CA LEU A 33 35.30 27.15 -3.23
C LEU A 33 36.20 28.34 -3.56
N SER A 34 35.61 29.52 -3.78
CA SER A 34 36.32 30.77 -4.02
C SER A 34 36.66 31.54 -2.73
N ALA A 35 36.41 30.95 -1.56
CA ALA A 35 36.65 31.60 -0.28
C ALA A 35 38.16 31.73 0.00
N THR A 36 38.64 32.96 0.19
CA THR A 36 40.03 33.25 0.57
C THR A 36 40.26 33.16 2.08
N SER A 37 39.19 33.02 2.86
CA SER A 37 39.24 32.88 4.32
C SER A 37 38.54 31.61 4.79
N ILE A 38 39.08 30.99 5.83
CA ILE A 38 38.48 29.80 6.46
C ILE A 38 37.11 30.11 7.05
N GLU A 39 36.90 31.34 7.51
CA GLU A 39 35.60 31.84 8.03
C GLU A 39 34.52 31.83 6.94
N ASP A 40 34.84 32.27 5.73
CA ASP A 40 33.88 32.33 4.63
C ASP A 40 33.58 30.95 4.04
N ALA A 41 34.58 30.08 3.96
CA ALA A 41 34.37 28.67 3.62
C ALA A 41 33.44 27.99 4.64
N LYS A 42 33.67 28.22 5.95
CA LYS A 42 32.78 27.73 7.02
C LYS A 42 31.38 28.31 6.94
N ARG A 43 31.23 29.58 6.53
CA ARG A 43 29.93 30.25 6.36
C ARG A 43 29.15 29.66 5.19
N ALA A 44 29.80 29.40 4.06
CA ALA A 44 29.20 28.72 2.91
C ALA A 44 28.78 27.28 3.26
N LEU A 45 29.64 26.53 3.95
CA LEU A 45 29.32 25.18 4.43
C LEU A 45 28.15 25.17 5.43
N ARG A 46 28.06 26.16 6.33
CA ARG A 46 26.91 26.32 7.23
C ARG A 46 25.64 26.66 6.48
N ALA A 47 25.67 27.60 5.55
CA ALA A 47 24.52 27.95 4.73
C ALA A 47 24.01 26.75 3.91
N LEU A 48 24.91 25.90 3.45
CA LEU A 48 24.58 24.67 2.71
C LEU A 48 24.02 23.58 3.65
N ARG A 49 24.55 23.47 4.87
CA ARG A 49 24.02 22.59 5.92
C ARG A 49 22.64 23.02 6.40
N ASP A 50 22.42 24.30 6.63
CA ASP A 50 21.17 24.84 7.18
C ASP A 50 20.02 24.77 6.15
N ARG A 51 20.33 24.66 4.85
CA ARG A 51 19.35 24.36 3.79
C ARG A 51 18.91 22.90 3.71
N ARG A 52 19.55 21.97 4.43
CA ARG A 52 19.20 20.53 4.37
C ARG A 52 17.84 20.18 4.99
N GLY A 53 17.11 21.18 5.50
CA GLY A 53 15.89 20.95 6.25
C GLY A 53 16.14 20.18 7.55
N PRO A 54 15.13 20.03 8.39
CA PRO A 54 15.24 19.20 9.59
C PRO A 54 15.40 17.72 9.20
N ALA A 55 16.51 17.10 9.61
CA ALA A 55 16.76 15.67 9.42
C ALA A 55 16.60 14.92 10.75
N LEU A 56 16.01 13.73 10.70
CA LEU A 56 15.90 12.86 11.87
C LEU A 56 17.28 12.31 12.23
N ALA A 57 17.73 12.47 13.47
CA ALA A 57 18.98 11.90 13.98
C ALA A 57 18.70 10.75 14.96
N TRP A 58 19.44 9.65 14.84
CA TRP A 58 19.36 8.50 15.74
C TRP A 58 20.71 7.79 15.87
N ALA A 59 20.90 7.02 16.94
CA ALA A 59 22.14 6.28 17.17
C ALA A 59 22.43 5.33 15.99
N GLY A 60 23.63 5.42 15.41
CA GLY A 60 24.03 4.68 14.22
C GLY A 60 23.81 5.38 12.87
N LYS A 61 23.07 6.51 12.81
CA LYS A 61 22.94 7.28 11.55
C LYS A 61 24.25 7.97 11.14
N ASP A 62 24.84 8.72 12.07
CA ASP A 62 26.10 9.45 11.83
C ASP A 62 27.32 8.54 11.91
N GLU A 63 27.25 7.47 12.70
CA GLU A 63 28.34 6.50 12.89
C GLU A 63 28.45 5.49 11.75
N ARG A 64 27.35 5.21 11.05
CA ARG A 64 27.29 4.27 9.92
C ARG A 64 26.72 4.93 8.67
N ALA A 65 27.54 5.73 7.99
CA ALA A 65 27.25 6.26 6.65
C ALA A 65 27.27 5.18 5.55
N ARG A 66 27.65 3.94 5.88
CA ARG A 66 27.66 2.80 4.97
C ARG A 66 27.36 1.53 5.76
N PHE A 67 26.76 0.56 5.10
CA PHE A 67 26.55 -0.78 5.66
C PHE A 67 26.97 -1.85 4.65
N GLU A 68 27.49 -2.96 5.16
CA GLU A 68 27.94 -4.08 4.34
C GLU A 68 27.03 -5.27 4.56
N VAL A 69 26.55 -5.84 3.46
CA VAL A 69 25.71 -7.04 3.51
C VAL A 69 26.46 -8.19 2.83
N PRO A 70 26.55 -9.38 3.46
CA PRO A 70 27.13 -10.53 2.81
C PRO A 70 26.24 -11.00 1.65
N SER A 71 26.82 -11.11 0.46
CA SER A 71 26.15 -11.60 -0.74
C SER A 71 26.21 -13.13 -0.81
N VAL A 72 25.26 -13.80 -0.16
CA VAL A 72 25.19 -15.29 -0.13
C VAL A 72 24.48 -15.85 -1.37
N SER A 73 24.87 -17.05 -1.81
CA SER A 73 24.11 -17.78 -2.83
C SER A 73 22.76 -18.22 -2.26
N LEU A 74 21.67 -17.97 -2.97
CA LEU A 74 20.37 -18.57 -2.63
C LEU A 74 20.35 -20.02 -3.14
N HIS A 75 20.01 -20.95 -2.25
CA HIS A 75 19.90 -22.37 -2.55
C HIS A 75 18.42 -22.77 -2.58
N VAL A 76 18.06 -23.67 -3.48
CA VAL A 76 16.70 -24.22 -3.54
C VAL A 76 16.60 -25.35 -2.54
N HIS A 77 15.84 -25.13 -1.46
CA HIS A 77 15.52 -26.19 -0.49
C HIS A 77 14.32 -27.02 -0.93
N GLU A 78 13.29 -26.38 -1.49
CA GLU A 78 12.06 -27.03 -1.93
C GLU A 78 11.55 -26.39 -3.23
N ARG A 79 11.04 -27.21 -4.15
CA ARG A 79 10.39 -26.76 -5.38
C ARG A 79 8.95 -27.24 -5.42
N VAL A 80 8.02 -26.33 -5.14
CA VAL A 80 6.57 -26.59 -5.25
C VAL A 80 6.10 -26.20 -6.65
N ASP A 81 5.92 -27.21 -7.52
CA ASP A 81 5.44 -27.05 -8.89
C ASP A 81 4.21 -27.93 -9.09
N PRO A 82 2.97 -27.41 -8.91
CA PRO A 82 1.76 -28.24 -8.86
C PRO A 82 1.58 -29.18 -10.05
N PRO A 83 1.86 -28.79 -11.32
CA PRO A 83 1.85 -29.71 -12.45
C PRO A 83 2.84 -30.87 -12.26
N THR A 84 4.07 -30.59 -11.84
CA THR A 84 5.11 -31.61 -11.57
C THR A 84 4.73 -32.51 -10.40
N ILE A 85 4.09 -31.97 -9.36
CA ILE A 85 3.56 -32.73 -8.22
C ILE A 85 2.43 -33.66 -8.68
N ILE A 86 1.48 -33.15 -9.47
CA ILE A 86 0.37 -33.94 -10.03
C ILE A 86 0.90 -35.03 -10.96
N GLU A 87 1.88 -34.73 -11.80
CA GLU A 87 2.51 -35.69 -12.71
C GLU A 87 3.29 -36.77 -11.94
N ALA A 88 4.05 -36.39 -10.91
CA ALA A 88 4.74 -37.32 -10.02
C ALA A 88 3.76 -38.20 -9.20
N LEU A 89 2.60 -37.65 -8.80
CA LEU A 89 1.54 -38.42 -8.14
C LEU A 89 0.86 -39.39 -9.11
N ARG A 90 0.62 -38.97 -10.36
CA ARG A 90 0.07 -39.83 -11.42
C ARG A 90 1.01 -40.96 -11.80
N SER A 91 2.31 -40.70 -11.91
CA SER A 91 3.32 -41.74 -12.20
C SER A 91 3.46 -42.74 -11.04
N ARG A 92 3.38 -42.27 -9.78
CA ARG A 92 3.32 -43.15 -8.60
C ARG A 92 2.04 -43.97 -8.54
N ALA A 93 0.89 -43.40 -8.89
CA ALA A 93 -0.39 -44.12 -8.94
C ALA A 93 -0.43 -45.17 -10.07
N SER A 94 0.41 -45.03 -11.09
CA SER A 94 0.51 -45.96 -12.22
C SER A 94 1.53 -47.08 -12.02
N SER A 95 2.31 -47.03 -10.93
CA SER A 95 3.25 -48.09 -10.57
C SER A 95 2.58 -49.02 -9.54
N PRO A 96 2.54 -50.35 -9.75
CA PRO A 96 2.07 -51.27 -8.72
C PRO A 96 2.96 -51.09 -7.48
N ALA A 97 2.34 -50.88 -6.31
CA ALA A 97 3.05 -50.77 -5.05
C ALA A 97 3.97 -52.00 -4.90
N PRO A 98 5.30 -51.83 -4.71
CA PRO A 98 6.15 -52.96 -4.44
C PRO A 98 5.67 -53.61 -3.15
N GLN A 99 5.35 -54.89 -3.24
CA GLN A 99 5.00 -55.73 -2.10
C GLN A 99 6.10 -55.57 -1.04
N PRO A 100 5.80 -55.13 0.20
CA PRO A 100 6.83 -54.98 1.21
C PRO A 100 7.42 -56.35 1.48
N ALA A 101 8.71 -56.53 1.19
CA ALA A 101 9.43 -57.74 1.57
C ALA A 101 9.39 -57.83 3.10
N LEU A 102 8.95 -58.96 3.64
CA LEU A 102 8.79 -59.22 5.08
C LEU A 102 10.12 -59.08 5.88
N PHE A 103 11.25 -58.94 5.17
CA PHE A 103 12.60 -58.73 5.71
C PHE A 103 13.40 -57.65 4.95
N GLY A 104 12.74 -56.79 4.18
CA GLY A 104 13.39 -55.71 3.43
C GLY A 104 13.61 -54.45 4.29
N THR A 105 14.80 -53.87 4.21
CA THR A 105 15.09 -52.54 4.79
C THR A 105 14.11 -51.52 4.23
N ALA A 106 13.53 -50.70 5.11
CA ALA A 106 12.68 -49.58 4.71
C ALA A 106 13.43 -48.71 3.67
N PRO A 107 12.79 -48.31 2.57
CA PRO A 107 13.42 -47.40 1.62
C PRO A 107 13.85 -46.14 2.38
N ALA A 108 15.13 -45.79 2.25
CA ALA A 108 15.66 -44.56 2.84
C ALA A 108 14.77 -43.38 2.41
N PRO A 109 14.56 -42.38 3.28
CA PRO A 109 13.91 -41.14 2.87
C PRO A 109 14.57 -40.63 1.59
N ALA A 110 13.77 -40.12 0.66
CA ALA A 110 14.27 -39.61 -0.62
C ALA A 110 15.51 -38.74 -0.35
N PRO A 111 16.62 -38.93 -1.07
CA PRO A 111 17.82 -38.14 -0.84
C PRO A 111 17.43 -36.67 -0.88
N ALA A 112 17.83 -35.93 0.14
CA ALA A 112 17.72 -34.48 0.13
C ALA A 112 18.24 -34.00 -1.23
N LEU A 113 17.39 -33.29 -1.97
CA LEU A 113 17.78 -32.76 -3.28
C LEU A 113 19.13 -32.06 -3.09
N PRO A 114 20.15 -32.34 -3.94
CA PRO A 114 21.41 -31.64 -3.83
C PRO A 114 21.13 -30.13 -3.86
N LEU A 115 21.75 -29.40 -2.94
CA LEU A 115 21.68 -27.94 -2.85
C LEU A 115 22.25 -27.36 -4.15
N GLU A 116 21.42 -27.23 -5.17
CA GLU A 116 21.81 -26.62 -6.43
C GLU A 116 21.76 -25.10 -6.28
N ALA A 117 22.84 -24.44 -6.70
CA ALA A 117 22.86 -22.99 -6.83
C ALA A 117 21.77 -22.57 -7.82
N TYR A 118 20.88 -21.68 -7.39
CA TYR A 118 19.75 -21.27 -8.21
C TYR A 118 20.23 -20.58 -9.51
N ARG A 119 19.66 -20.99 -10.66
CA ARG A 119 19.83 -20.33 -11.96
C ARG A 119 18.46 -19.85 -12.46
N HIS A 120 18.34 -18.56 -12.77
CA HIS A 120 17.06 -17.97 -13.13
C HIS A 120 16.62 -18.32 -14.56
N GLY A 121 15.34 -18.66 -14.74
CA GLY A 121 14.68 -18.84 -16.04
C GLY A 121 13.47 -17.91 -16.17
N ARG A 122 12.27 -18.44 -16.50
CA ARG A 122 11.01 -17.70 -16.34
C ARG A 122 10.66 -17.55 -14.86
N TRP A 123 10.22 -16.35 -14.46
CA TRP A 123 9.83 -16.03 -13.10
C TRP A 123 8.63 -16.83 -12.61
N ARG A 124 8.69 -17.28 -11.36
CA ARG A 124 7.67 -18.06 -10.64
C ARG A 124 7.61 -17.58 -9.19
N ASN A 125 6.53 -17.90 -8.48
CA ASN A 125 6.38 -17.59 -7.06
C ASN A 125 7.47 -18.32 -6.26
N ARG A 126 8.10 -17.62 -5.30
CA ARG A 126 9.17 -18.16 -4.46
C ARG A 126 8.93 -17.80 -3.01
N LEU A 127 9.27 -18.72 -2.11
CA LEU A 127 9.42 -18.47 -0.69
C LEU A 127 10.90 -18.68 -0.35
N ILE A 128 11.53 -17.69 0.28
CA ILE A 128 12.96 -17.71 0.58
C ILE A 128 13.11 -17.55 2.09
N ALA A 129 13.71 -18.55 2.74
CA ALA A 129 14.02 -18.50 4.15
C ALA A 129 15.41 -17.88 4.37
N GLY A 130 15.50 -16.90 5.27
CA GLY A 130 16.74 -16.21 5.62
C GLY A 130 16.50 -14.79 6.13
N ASP A 131 17.55 -14.12 6.60
CA ASP A 131 17.45 -12.70 6.93
C ASP A 131 17.12 -11.89 5.66
N SER A 132 16.08 -11.07 5.75
CA SER A 132 15.58 -10.36 4.58
C SER A 132 16.54 -9.33 4.01
N LEU A 133 17.44 -8.74 4.80
CA LEU A 133 18.46 -7.83 4.28
C LEU A 133 19.47 -8.60 3.42
N VAL A 134 19.91 -9.76 3.89
CA VAL A 134 20.83 -10.65 3.17
C VAL A 134 20.18 -11.18 1.89
N VAL A 135 18.92 -11.62 1.96
CA VAL A 135 18.17 -12.11 0.79
C VAL A 135 17.99 -10.99 -0.22
N MET A 136 17.56 -9.80 0.18
CA MET A 136 17.39 -8.65 -0.72
C MET A 136 18.70 -8.25 -1.40
N SER A 137 19.83 -8.29 -0.68
CA SER A 137 21.14 -8.03 -1.26
C SER A 137 21.56 -9.09 -2.27
N SER A 138 21.26 -10.38 -2.02
CA SER A 138 21.46 -11.44 -3.01
C SER A 138 20.56 -11.25 -4.24
N LEU A 139 19.33 -10.81 -3.97
CA LEU A 139 18.35 -10.20 -4.87
C LEU A 139 18.97 -9.36 -5.98
N LEU A 140 19.62 -8.30 -5.51
CA LEU A 140 20.21 -7.26 -6.33
C LEU A 140 21.45 -7.76 -7.08
N GLU A 141 22.40 -8.32 -6.35
CA GLU A 141 23.76 -8.57 -6.85
C GLU A 141 23.87 -9.84 -7.69
N ARG A 142 23.25 -10.94 -7.23
CA ARG A 142 23.42 -12.25 -7.88
C ARG A 142 22.35 -12.54 -8.91
N GLU A 143 21.11 -12.12 -8.63
CA GLU A 143 19.99 -12.35 -9.54
C GLU A 143 19.69 -11.18 -10.47
N GLY A 144 20.42 -10.05 -10.34
CA GLY A 144 20.29 -8.90 -11.22
C GLY A 144 18.89 -8.28 -11.22
N MET A 145 18.21 -8.29 -10.07
CA MET A 145 16.83 -7.83 -9.92
C MET A 145 16.67 -6.33 -9.73
N GLN A 146 17.77 -5.58 -9.84
CA GLN A 146 17.75 -4.14 -9.76
C GLN A 146 16.74 -3.56 -10.76
N GLY A 147 15.83 -2.73 -10.27
CA GLY A 147 14.80 -2.09 -11.09
C GLY A 147 13.75 -3.03 -11.70
N ARG A 148 13.57 -4.25 -11.19
CA ARG A 148 12.61 -5.22 -11.76
C ARG A 148 11.34 -5.42 -10.93
N VAL A 149 11.36 -5.12 -9.64
CA VAL A 149 10.21 -5.33 -8.75
C VAL A 149 9.18 -4.22 -8.96
N GLN A 150 7.91 -4.56 -9.20
CA GLN A 150 6.88 -3.53 -9.32
C GLN A 150 6.36 -3.07 -7.96
N MET A 151 6.15 -3.99 -7.03
CA MET A 151 5.58 -3.66 -5.74
C MET A 151 6.36 -4.33 -4.62
N VAL A 152 6.71 -3.55 -3.60
CA VAL A 152 7.20 -4.07 -2.33
C VAL A 152 6.11 -3.84 -1.29
N TYR A 153 5.66 -4.90 -0.65
CA TYR A 153 4.79 -4.83 0.53
C TYR A 153 5.64 -5.11 1.76
N PHE A 154 5.75 -4.17 2.69
CA PHE A 154 6.63 -4.28 3.84
C PHE A 154 5.79 -4.13 5.13
N ASP A 155 5.71 -5.18 5.93
CA ASP A 155 5.00 -5.19 7.22
C ASP A 155 5.99 -5.51 8.36
N PRO A 156 6.84 -4.54 8.75
CA PRO A 156 7.83 -4.74 9.79
C PRO A 156 7.18 -4.92 11.16
N PRO A 157 7.89 -5.50 12.14
CA PRO A 157 7.45 -5.52 13.53
C PRO A 157 7.13 -4.11 14.08
N TYR A 158 5.99 -3.93 14.75
CA TYR A 158 5.55 -2.61 15.28
C TYR A 158 6.17 -2.31 16.65
N GLY A 159 7.50 -2.18 16.68
CA GLY A 159 8.24 -1.63 17.83
C GLY A 159 8.43 -2.57 19.03
N ILE A 160 9.25 -2.08 19.96
CA ILE A 160 10.24 -2.77 20.81
C ILE A 160 9.64 -3.61 21.96
N GLY A 161 8.32 -3.67 22.09
CA GLY A 161 7.62 -4.46 23.11
C GLY A 161 7.46 -5.94 22.73
N TYR A 162 8.47 -6.57 22.12
CA TYR A 162 8.42 -7.98 21.73
C TYR A 162 8.69 -8.91 22.91
N GLY A 163 7.84 -8.83 23.93
CA GLY A 163 7.59 -9.98 24.79
C GLY A 163 6.61 -10.91 24.07
N SER A 164 7.09 -12.08 23.63
CA SER A 164 6.28 -13.29 23.43
C SER A 164 5.22 -13.39 22.30
N ASN A 165 5.39 -12.76 21.13
CA ASN A 165 4.46 -12.96 19.99
C ASN A 165 5.03 -13.80 18.82
N PHE A 166 6.21 -14.38 18.97
CA PHE A 166 6.80 -15.23 17.92
C PHE A 166 6.24 -16.65 18.00
N GLN A 167 5.39 -17.02 17.05
CA GLN A 167 4.78 -18.35 16.99
C GLN A 167 5.55 -19.23 15.98
N PRO A 168 6.43 -20.15 16.44
CA PRO A 168 7.19 -21.03 15.54
C PRO A 168 6.31 -22.08 14.84
N PHE A 169 5.13 -22.41 15.39
CA PHE A 169 4.24 -23.44 14.84
C PHE A 169 2.79 -22.95 14.72
N VAL A 170 2.16 -23.17 13.57
CA VAL A 170 0.75 -22.78 13.26
C VAL A 170 -0.27 -23.29 14.28
N HIS A 171 0.07 -24.35 15.05
CA HIS A 171 -0.81 -24.99 16.02
C HIS A 171 -0.66 -24.51 17.47
N ALA A 172 0.35 -23.69 17.80
CA ALA A 172 0.63 -23.26 19.18
C ALA A 172 0.41 -21.75 19.38
N ARG A 173 -0.79 -21.37 19.85
CA ARG A 173 -1.19 -19.95 20.00
C ARG A 173 -0.69 -19.28 21.29
N ASP A 174 -0.24 -20.06 22.26
CA ASP A 174 0.34 -19.57 23.53
C ASP A 174 1.86 -19.75 23.49
N VAL A 175 2.59 -18.67 23.21
CA VAL A 175 4.06 -18.67 23.27
C VAL A 175 4.45 -18.02 24.59
N LYS A 176 5.03 -18.80 25.51
CA LYS A 176 5.65 -18.27 26.73
C LYS A 176 7.16 -18.44 26.61
N GLU A 177 7.93 -17.54 27.22
CA GLU A 177 9.39 -17.68 27.33
C GLU A 177 9.73 -18.92 28.19
N ARG A 178 9.80 -20.08 27.56
CA ARG A 178 10.50 -21.25 28.11
C ARG A 178 11.47 -21.74 27.05
N ASP A 179 12.66 -22.12 27.49
CA ASP A 179 13.77 -22.57 26.65
C ASP A 179 13.44 -23.77 25.73
N ALA A 180 12.29 -24.42 25.94
CA ALA A 180 11.83 -25.56 25.15
C ALA A 180 11.10 -25.19 23.84
N ASP A 181 10.65 -23.94 23.67
CA ASP A 181 9.92 -23.48 22.46
C ASP A 181 10.82 -22.74 21.45
N LEU A 182 12.13 -22.70 21.69
CA LEU A 182 13.11 -22.07 20.81
C LEU A 182 13.51 -23.05 19.70
N THR A 183 13.26 -22.69 18.45
CA THR A 183 13.75 -23.42 17.28
C THR A 183 15.28 -23.54 17.29
N HIS A 184 15.81 -24.73 16.98
CA HIS A 184 17.22 -25.11 17.02
C HIS A 184 18.16 -24.39 16.02
N GLU A 185 17.72 -23.31 15.36
CA GLU A 185 18.53 -22.54 14.40
C GLU A 185 19.19 -21.33 15.10
N PRO A 186 20.52 -21.35 15.32
CA PRO A 186 21.24 -20.31 16.06
C PRO A 186 21.23 -18.94 15.36
N GLU A 187 20.96 -18.88 14.05
CA GLU A 187 20.82 -17.64 13.29
C GLU A 187 19.56 -16.87 13.65
N THR A 188 18.45 -17.58 13.86
CA THR A 188 17.17 -17.02 14.31
C THR A 188 17.31 -16.43 15.72
N LEU A 189 17.99 -17.12 16.64
CA LEU A 189 18.20 -16.63 18.01
C LEU A 189 19.11 -15.38 18.09
N ARG A 190 20.15 -15.29 17.26
CA ARG A 190 21.04 -14.11 17.20
C ARG A 190 20.39 -12.90 16.56
N ALA A 191 19.60 -13.09 15.49
CA ALA A 191 18.93 -12.01 14.80
C ALA A 191 17.84 -11.31 15.64
N PHE A 192 17.28 -11.96 16.67
CA PHE A 192 16.22 -11.36 17.50
C PHE A 192 16.72 -10.76 18.82
N ARG A 193 17.78 -11.29 19.44
CA ARG A 193 18.32 -10.74 20.69
C ARG A 193 19.15 -9.46 20.48
N ASP A 194 19.94 -9.36 19.40
CA ASP A 194 20.80 -8.20 19.15
C ASP A 194 20.10 -7.04 18.40
N THR A 195 18.95 -7.29 17.75
CA THR A 195 18.29 -6.29 16.87
C THR A 195 17.56 -5.18 17.64
N TRP A 196 17.37 -5.29 18.96
CA TRP A 196 16.54 -4.35 19.72
C TRP A 196 17.19 -3.73 20.95
N GLU A 197 18.50 -3.91 21.14
CA GLU A 197 19.24 -3.40 22.31
C GLU A 197 19.08 -1.88 22.55
N LEU A 198 19.02 -1.09 21.46
CA LEU A 198 18.86 0.38 21.51
C LEU A 198 17.43 0.85 21.23
N GLY A 199 16.47 -0.07 21.28
CA GLY A 199 15.07 0.20 21.05
C GLY A 199 14.77 0.86 19.70
N VAL A 200 14.31 2.12 19.73
CA VAL A 200 13.85 2.83 18.52
C VAL A 200 14.99 3.09 17.53
N HIS A 201 16.21 3.25 18.02
CA HIS A 201 17.36 3.51 17.15
C HIS A 201 17.72 2.30 16.29
N SER A 202 17.65 1.09 16.86
CA SER A 202 17.84 -0.14 16.10
C SER A 202 16.70 -0.36 15.11
N TYR A 203 15.47 -0.02 15.50
CA TYR A 203 14.30 -0.10 14.60
C TYR A 203 14.43 0.79 13.36
N LEU A 204 14.85 2.05 13.55
CA LEU A 204 15.01 2.98 12.44
C LEU A 204 16.14 2.55 11.51
N SER A 205 17.23 2.00 12.06
CA SER A 205 18.31 1.42 11.25
C SER A 205 17.82 0.21 10.46
N TYR A 206 17.06 -0.69 11.10
CA TYR A 206 16.43 -1.84 10.45
C TYR A 206 15.53 -1.44 9.26
N LEU A 207 14.67 -0.42 9.46
CA LEU A 207 13.78 0.09 8.42
C LEU A 207 14.55 0.75 7.29
N ARG A 208 15.54 1.59 7.62
CA ARG A 208 16.36 2.33 6.64
C ARG A 208 17.07 1.39 5.70
N ASP A 209 17.78 0.40 6.24
CA ASP A 209 18.65 -0.47 5.44
C ASP A 209 17.81 -1.31 4.45
N ARG A 210 16.64 -1.80 4.88
CA ARG A 210 15.69 -2.53 4.02
C ARG A 210 14.97 -1.63 3.03
N ALA A 211 14.56 -0.44 3.45
CA ALA A 211 13.95 0.55 2.55
C ALA A 211 14.92 0.94 1.42
N ARG A 212 16.22 1.03 1.72
CA ARG A 212 17.24 1.32 0.72
C ARG A 212 17.36 0.21 -0.33
N LEU A 213 17.44 -1.05 0.10
CA LEU A 213 17.46 -2.17 -0.85
C LEU A 213 16.14 -2.28 -1.63
N ALA A 214 15.00 -1.99 -1.00
CA ALA A 214 13.71 -1.96 -1.67
C ALA A 214 13.68 -0.89 -2.77
N TRP A 215 14.23 0.30 -2.53
CA TRP A 215 14.34 1.36 -3.53
C TRP A 215 15.15 0.93 -4.76
N GLU A 216 16.25 0.18 -4.57
CA GLU A 216 17.07 -0.32 -5.68
C GLU A 216 16.39 -1.45 -6.47
N LEU A 217 15.63 -2.31 -5.79
CA LEU A 217 14.86 -3.41 -6.40
C LEU A 217 13.67 -2.91 -7.23
N LEU A 218 13.01 -1.82 -6.78
CA LEU A 218 11.80 -1.31 -7.41
C LEU A 218 12.06 -0.79 -8.82
N ARG A 219 11.20 -1.07 -9.79
CA ARG A 219 11.23 -0.43 -11.12
C ARG A 219 10.81 1.05 -11.05
N PRO A 220 11.08 1.89 -12.06
CA PRO A 220 10.73 3.31 -11.99
C PRO A 220 9.24 3.60 -11.73
N THR A 221 8.34 2.76 -12.24
CA THR A 221 6.89 2.88 -11.98
C THR A 221 6.44 2.18 -10.69
N GLY A 222 7.40 1.65 -9.92
CA GLY A 222 7.18 0.77 -8.79
C GLY A 222 6.73 1.50 -7.52
N SER A 223 6.12 0.74 -6.61
CA SER A 223 5.54 1.25 -5.36
C SER A 223 6.00 0.45 -4.15
N LEU A 224 6.32 1.16 -3.06
CA LEU A 224 6.50 0.61 -1.72
C LEU A 224 5.24 0.90 -0.90
N PHE A 225 4.68 -0.14 -0.28
CA PHE A 225 3.67 -0.02 0.76
C PHE A 225 4.28 -0.49 2.08
N LEU A 226 4.40 0.43 3.05
CA LEU A 226 4.87 0.12 4.41
C LEU A 226 3.70 0.13 5.37
N GLN A 227 3.37 -1.02 5.97
CA GLN A 227 2.36 -1.14 7.01
C GLN A 227 2.97 -0.80 8.38
N ILE A 228 2.32 0.08 9.14
CA ILE A 228 2.82 0.49 10.46
C ILE A 228 1.70 0.94 11.39
N GLY A 229 1.90 0.71 12.69
CA GLY A 229 1.05 1.26 13.74
C GLY A 229 1.29 2.76 14.01
N GLU A 230 0.42 3.36 14.82
CA GLU A 230 0.46 4.80 15.15
C GLU A 230 1.79 5.25 15.80
N ALA A 231 2.34 4.43 16.70
CA ALA A 231 3.47 4.81 17.56
C ALA A 231 4.71 5.28 16.77
N ASN A 232 5.05 4.58 15.68
CA ASN A 232 6.25 4.84 14.90
C ASN A 232 5.95 5.42 13.50
N LEU A 233 4.69 5.76 13.22
CA LEU A 233 4.26 6.25 11.90
C LEU A 233 5.08 7.47 11.44
N HIS A 234 5.26 8.45 12.33
CA HIS A 234 5.96 9.69 12.03
C HIS A 234 7.45 9.44 11.75
N LEU A 235 8.10 8.55 12.52
CA LEU A 235 9.51 8.21 12.33
C LEU A 235 9.73 7.38 11.05
N ALA A 236 8.87 6.39 10.79
CA ALA A 236 8.96 5.59 9.58
C ALA A 236 8.74 6.43 8.32
N ARG A 237 7.81 7.39 8.37
CA ARG A 237 7.62 8.35 7.27
C ARG A 237 8.88 9.18 7.03
N GLN A 238 9.55 9.65 8.08
CA GLN A 238 10.81 10.40 7.94
C GLN A 238 11.92 9.55 7.32
N VAL A 239 12.09 8.31 7.77
CA VAL A 239 13.07 7.36 7.19
C VAL A 239 12.77 7.10 5.71
N LEU A 240 11.51 6.87 5.35
CA LEU A 240 11.12 6.67 3.95
C LEU A 240 11.31 7.94 3.11
N SER A 241 10.99 9.12 3.63
CA SER A 241 11.25 10.38 2.92
C SER A 241 12.75 10.62 2.69
N GLU A 242 13.61 10.17 3.61
CA GLU A 242 15.07 10.25 3.43
C GLU A 242 15.56 9.29 2.32
N VAL A 243 14.99 8.09 2.23
CA VAL A 243 15.41 7.07 1.25
C VAL A 243 14.81 7.29 -0.13
N PHE A 244 13.51 7.63 -0.20
CA PHE A 244 12.75 7.77 -1.43
C PHE A 244 12.63 9.22 -1.90
N GLY A 245 12.88 10.20 -1.04
CA GLY A 245 12.57 11.61 -1.29
C GLY A 245 11.14 11.97 -0.86
N GLU A 246 10.95 13.21 -0.40
CA GLU A 246 9.65 13.70 0.04
C GLU A 246 8.62 13.80 -1.10
N ASP A 247 9.07 14.20 -2.29
CA ASP A 247 8.21 14.34 -3.48
C ASP A 247 7.60 13.02 -3.93
N ASN A 248 8.28 11.91 -3.63
CA ASN A 248 7.87 10.56 -3.99
C ASN A 248 6.82 9.95 -3.05
N PHE A 249 6.38 10.67 -2.01
CA PHE A 249 5.26 10.29 -1.18
C PHE A 249 3.93 10.36 -1.97
N CYS A 250 3.17 9.27 -1.98
CA CYS A 250 1.89 9.20 -2.70
C CYS A 250 0.68 9.44 -1.79
N SER A 251 0.53 8.63 -0.74
CA SER A 251 -0.62 8.71 0.17
C SER A 251 -0.35 8.01 1.50
N LEU A 252 -1.05 8.47 2.54
CA LEU A 252 -1.21 7.75 3.80
C LEU A 252 -2.58 7.10 3.80
N VAL A 253 -2.65 5.78 3.93
CA VAL A 253 -3.90 5.03 3.98
C VAL A 253 -4.14 4.57 5.42
N SER A 254 -5.30 4.86 5.99
CA SER A 254 -5.73 4.39 7.31
C SER A 254 -6.67 3.21 7.14
N PHE A 255 -6.39 2.08 7.77
CA PHE A 255 -7.26 0.90 7.71
C PHE A 255 -7.59 0.38 9.10
N ARG A 256 -8.83 -0.10 9.27
CA ARG A 256 -9.35 -0.48 10.59
C ARG A 256 -8.82 -1.85 11.01
N LYS A 257 -8.09 -1.93 12.12
CA LYS A 257 -7.61 -3.19 12.70
C LYS A 257 -8.62 -3.85 13.63
N LYS A 258 -9.34 -3.06 14.44
CA LYS A 258 -10.24 -3.55 15.51
C LYS A 258 -11.69 -3.16 15.27
N THR A 259 -12.61 -4.12 15.48
CA THR A 259 -14.06 -3.90 15.36
C THR A 259 -14.64 -3.25 16.62
N MET A 260 -14.23 -3.68 17.81
CA MET A 260 -14.72 -3.14 19.08
C MET A 260 -13.58 -2.49 19.89
N PRO A 261 -13.74 -1.23 20.33
CA PRO A 261 -12.88 -0.64 21.34
C PRO A 261 -13.12 -1.32 22.70
N LEU A 262 -12.05 -1.66 23.42
CA LEU A 262 -12.10 -2.35 24.72
C LEU A 262 -12.01 -1.39 25.93
N GLY A 263 -11.97 -0.08 25.66
CA GLY A 263 -11.95 0.94 26.70
C GLY A 263 -10.54 1.51 26.85
N SER A 264 -10.40 2.78 26.50
CA SER A 264 -9.20 3.58 26.68
C SER A 264 -9.57 4.86 27.43
N ARG A 265 -8.60 5.43 28.15
CA ARG A 265 -8.74 6.77 28.75
C ARG A 265 -8.88 7.87 27.68
N PHE A 266 -8.31 7.63 26.50
CA PHE A 266 -8.34 8.54 25.35
C PHE A 266 -9.02 7.85 24.15
N PHE A 267 -9.04 8.51 22.98
CA PHE A 267 -9.50 7.85 21.76
C PHE A 267 -8.69 6.57 21.52
N GLU A 268 -9.39 5.45 21.37
CA GLU A 268 -8.72 4.16 21.21
C GLU A 268 -8.16 4.02 19.78
N PRO A 269 -6.89 3.63 19.61
CA PRO A 269 -6.31 3.39 18.30
C PRO A 269 -6.93 2.14 17.68
N VAL A 270 -7.91 2.34 16.79
CA VAL A 270 -8.62 1.28 16.06
C VAL A 270 -8.07 1.04 14.66
N CYS A 271 -7.10 1.86 14.22
CA CYS A 271 -6.53 1.84 12.88
C CYS A 271 -5.03 1.57 12.90
N ASP A 272 -4.57 0.84 11.89
CA ASP A 272 -3.18 0.82 11.45
C ASP A 272 -3.07 1.65 10.15
N TYR A 273 -1.84 1.91 9.71
CA TYR A 273 -1.55 2.81 8.62
C TYR A 273 -0.69 2.13 7.55
N LEU A 274 -0.86 2.57 6.31
CA LEU A 274 -0.06 2.19 5.15
C LEU A 274 0.55 3.45 4.55
N LEU A 275 1.88 3.55 4.57
CA LEU A 275 2.63 4.57 3.86
C LEU A 275 2.89 4.09 2.44
N TRP A 276 2.41 4.84 1.45
CA TRP A 276 2.66 4.57 0.05
C TRP A 276 3.67 5.55 -0.54
N TYR A 277 4.81 5.02 -0.98
CA TYR A 277 5.84 5.74 -1.73
C TYR A 277 5.99 5.14 -3.13
N ALA A 278 6.25 5.99 -4.11
CA ALA A 278 6.66 5.58 -5.44
C ALA A 278 8.20 5.61 -5.54
N ARG A 279 8.78 4.83 -6.47
CA ARG A 279 10.18 5.07 -6.87
C ARG A 279 10.32 6.41 -7.60
N ASP A 280 9.39 6.68 -8.51
CA ASP A 280 9.22 7.96 -9.21
C ASP A 280 7.72 8.26 -9.30
N ARG A 281 7.27 9.27 -8.56
CA ARG A 281 5.85 9.64 -8.49
C ARG A 281 5.27 10.08 -9.82
N ALA A 282 6.06 10.67 -10.73
CA ALA A 282 5.55 11.08 -12.03
C ALA A 282 5.23 9.88 -12.93
N ARG A 283 5.87 8.73 -12.67
CA ARG A 283 5.75 7.50 -13.46
C ARG A 283 4.99 6.39 -12.75
N VAL A 284 4.52 6.63 -11.52
CA VAL A 284 3.94 5.59 -10.68
C VAL A 284 2.72 4.93 -11.34
N THR A 285 2.68 3.61 -11.29
CA THR A 285 1.48 2.87 -11.67
C THR A 285 0.44 3.01 -10.55
N SER A 286 -0.69 3.66 -10.85
CA SER A 286 -1.81 3.80 -9.92
C SER A 286 -3.15 3.56 -10.60
N ARG A 287 -3.94 2.64 -10.05
CA ARG A 287 -5.31 2.35 -10.50
C ARG A 287 -6.32 2.78 -9.45
N PRO A 288 -7.37 3.54 -9.82
CA PRO A 288 -8.46 3.82 -8.91
C PRO A 288 -9.22 2.54 -8.62
N LEU A 289 -9.34 2.21 -7.33
CA LEU A 289 -10.14 1.07 -6.89
C LEU A 289 -11.58 1.51 -6.70
N PHE A 290 -12.51 0.58 -6.95
CA PHE A 290 -13.93 0.80 -6.82
C PHE A 290 -14.54 -0.30 -5.96
N THR A 291 -15.50 0.08 -5.12
CA THR A 291 -16.31 -0.85 -4.34
C THR A 291 -17.78 -0.64 -4.70
N ARG A 292 -18.60 -1.68 -4.55
CA ARG A 292 -20.05 -1.54 -4.75
C ARG A 292 -20.62 -0.57 -3.73
N GLN A 293 -21.33 0.44 -4.22
CA GLN A 293 -21.94 1.42 -3.35
C GLN A 293 -23.24 0.86 -2.76
N ARG A 294 -23.36 0.88 -1.43
CA ARG A 294 -24.65 0.70 -0.76
C ARG A 294 -25.23 2.07 -0.43
N VAL A 295 -26.37 2.38 -1.04
CA VAL A 295 -27.10 3.64 -0.83
C VAL A 295 -28.16 3.53 0.27
N GLU A 296 -28.45 2.32 0.72
CA GLU A 296 -29.34 2.03 1.86
C GLU A 296 -28.82 2.71 3.13
N GLY A 297 -29.70 3.37 3.86
CA GLY A 297 -29.37 4.20 5.03
C GLY A 297 -28.79 5.59 4.67
N ASN A 298 -28.49 5.87 3.41
CA ASN A 298 -27.94 7.16 3.00
C ASN A 298 -29.06 8.20 2.83
N LYS A 299 -29.10 9.19 3.71
CA LYS A 299 -30.10 10.28 3.72
C LYS A 299 -30.15 11.11 2.42
N LEU A 300 -29.11 11.05 1.58
CA LEU A 300 -29.12 11.70 0.27
C LEU A 300 -30.01 10.95 -0.74
N TYR A 301 -30.05 9.62 -0.68
CA TYR A 301 -30.86 8.75 -1.54
C TYR A 301 -32.25 8.54 -0.95
N ARG A 302 -33.01 9.64 -0.85
CA ARG A 302 -34.32 9.68 -0.18
C ARG A 302 -35.52 9.67 -1.12
N TRP A 303 -35.29 9.52 -2.43
CA TRP A 303 -36.33 9.50 -3.43
C TRP A 303 -36.34 8.17 -4.15
N VAL A 304 -37.51 7.77 -4.64
CA VAL A 304 -37.71 6.50 -5.33
C VAL A 304 -38.56 6.69 -6.58
N GLU A 305 -38.15 6.04 -7.66
CA GLU A 305 -38.98 5.83 -8.84
C GLU A 305 -39.56 4.43 -8.77
N LEU A 306 -40.89 4.34 -8.78
CA LEU A 306 -41.62 3.08 -8.76
C LEU A 306 -41.60 2.44 -10.16
N PRO A 307 -41.90 1.13 -10.28
CA PRO A 307 -41.92 0.43 -11.57
C PRO A 307 -42.79 1.08 -12.65
N GLY A 308 -43.86 1.79 -12.26
CA GLY A 308 -44.72 2.56 -13.17
C GLY A 308 -44.16 3.94 -13.56
N GLY A 309 -42.92 4.27 -13.18
CA GLY A 309 -42.29 5.57 -13.43
C GLY A 309 -42.79 6.71 -12.53
N ALA A 310 -43.69 6.43 -11.58
CA ALA A 310 -44.13 7.39 -10.58
C ALA A 310 -43.01 7.65 -9.57
N ARG A 311 -42.82 8.91 -9.19
CA ARG A 311 -41.76 9.33 -8.26
C ARG A 311 -42.37 9.80 -6.95
N ARG A 312 -41.78 9.36 -5.84
CA ARG A 312 -42.14 9.86 -4.51
C ARG A 312 -40.93 9.90 -3.60
N ARG A 313 -41.09 10.60 -2.48
CA ARG A 313 -40.12 10.55 -1.38
C ARG A 313 -40.30 9.23 -0.61
N MET A 314 -39.18 8.66 -0.19
CA MET A 314 -39.17 7.49 0.69
C MET A 314 -39.54 7.89 2.12
N THR A 315 -40.14 6.97 2.88
CA THR A 315 -40.33 7.11 4.34
C THR A 315 -38.99 6.94 5.07
N PRO A 316 -38.86 7.38 6.33
CA PRO A 316 -37.64 7.16 7.11
C PRO A 316 -37.27 5.67 7.25
N ASP A 317 -38.26 4.77 7.33
CA ASP A 317 -38.05 3.32 7.36
C ASP A 317 -37.55 2.79 6.03
N GLU A 318 -38.14 3.23 4.91
CA GLU A 318 -37.68 2.86 3.56
C GLU A 318 -36.26 3.36 3.29
N VAL A 319 -35.87 4.54 3.78
CA VAL A 319 -34.48 5.02 3.67
C VAL A 319 -33.53 4.13 4.46
N ARG A 320 -33.95 3.64 5.64
CA ARG A 320 -33.13 2.72 6.46
C ARG A 320 -33.03 1.33 5.85
N SER A 321 -34.11 0.85 5.23
CA SER A 321 -34.22 -0.49 4.68
C SER A 321 -34.88 -0.47 3.31
N HIS A 322 -34.08 -0.73 2.27
CA HIS A 322 -34.59 -0.81 0.90
C HIS A 322 -35.42 -2.07 0.64
N ALA A 323 -35.44 -3.04 1.58
CA ALA A 323 -36.28 -4.23 1.49
C ALA A 323 -37.79 -3.90 1.57
N LEU A 324 -38.16 -2.74 2.13
CA LEU A 324 -39.54 -2.24 2.19
C LEU A 324 -40.04 -1.67 0.86
N LEU A 325 -39.14 -1.45 -0.11
CA LEU A 325 -39.51 -0.90 -1.40
C LEU A 325 -40.12 -1.97 -2.30
N PRO A 326 -41.09 -1.61 -3.16
CA PRO A 326 -41.60 -2.51 -4.18
C PRO A 326 -40.48 -3.05 -5.08
N ARG A 327 -40.62 -4.30 -5.55
CA ARG A 327 -39.65 -4.87 -6.50
C ARG A 327 -39.57 -4.02 -7.77
N GLY A 328 -38.35 -3.74 -8.22
CA GLY A 328 -38.09 -2.87 -9.38
C GLY A 328 -38.12 -1.38 -9.06
N ALA A 329 -38.31 -0.98 -7.81
CA ALA A 329 -38.16 0.41 -7.39
C ALA A 329 -36.69 0.84 -7.48
N ARG A 330 -36.47 2.08 -7.96
CA ARG A 330 -35.13 2.63 -8.21
C ARG A 330 -34.87 3.82 -7.28
N PRO A 331 -34.08 3.64 -6.20
CA PRO A 331 -33.62 4.73 -5.35
C PRO A 331 -32.80 5.76 -6.14
N TYR A 332 -33.01 7.03 -5.87
CA TYR A 332 -32.22 8.12 -6.45
C TYR A 332 -32.04 9.28 -5.47
N ARG A 333 -31.10 10.15 -5.81
CA ARG A 333 -30.90 11.44 -5.15
C ARG A 333 -31.04 12.57 -6.14
N LEU A 334 -31.35 13.75 -5.61
CA LEU A 334 -31.34 14.99 -6.36
C LEU A 334 -29.97 15.65 -6.24
N VAL A 335 -29.42 16.08 -7.36
CA VAL A 335 -28.13 16.76 -7.45
C VAL A 335 -28.32 18.14 -8.07
N SER A 336 -27.66 19.15 -7.50
CA SER A 336 -27.76 20.53 -7.99
C SER A 336 -27.38 20.63 -9.46
N MET A 337 -28.20 21.35 -10.23
CA MET A 337 -27.95 21.73 -11.62
C MET A 337 -27.20 23.06 -11.76
N LEU A 338 -26.71 23.63 -10.67
CA LEU A 338 -25.93 24.87 -10.67
C LEU A 338 -24.42 24.55 -10.68
N PRO A 339 -23.63 25.11 -11.61
CA PRO A 339 -22.19 24.92 -11.66
C PRO A 339 -21.49 25.77 -10.58
N ALA A 340 -20.21 25.48 -10.37
CA ALA A 340 -19.37 26.27 -9.45
C ALA A 340 -18.99 27.65 -10.03
N GLN A 341 -19.02 27.81 -11.35
CA GLN A 341 -18.61 29.04 -12.05
C GLN A 341 -19.69 29.46 -13.04
N TYR A 342 -19.93 30.77 -13.12
CA TYR A 342 -20.87 31.36 -14.07
C TYR A 342 -20.38 31.24 -15.50
N ARG A 343 -21.32 31.00 -16.42
CA ARG A 343 -21.10 30.91 -17.86
C ARG A 343 -22.31 31.47 -18.58
N GLU A 344 -22.10 32.53 -19.35
CA GLU A 344 -23.15 33.27 -20.05
C GLU A 344 -23.95 32.39 -21.02
N ASN A 345 -23.28 31.50 -21.76
CA ASN A 345 -23.93 30.57 -22.69
C ASN A 345 -24.81 29.49 -22.02
N GLN A 346 -24.83 29.42 -20.69
CA GLN A 346 -25.64 28.49 -19.90
C GLN A 346 -26.70 29.21 -19.04
N ASP A 347 -26.81 30.54 -19.19
CA ASP A 347 -27.80 31.37 -18.51
C ASP A 347 -29.04 31.51 -19.39
N PHE A 348 -30.02 30.64 -19.16
CA PHE A 348 -31.27 30.67 -19.90
C PHE A 348 -32.43 30.11 -19.09
N VAL A 349 -33.63 30.60 -19.36
CA VAL A 349 -34.86 30.02 -18.81
C VAL A 349 -35.16 28.70 -19.51
N PHE A 350 -35.32 27.63 -18.74
CA PHE A 350 -35.70 26.31 -19.26
C PHE A 350 -37.16 26.00 -18.93
N GLU A 351 -37.88 25.40 -19.87
CA GLU A 351 -39.28 25.01 -19.68
C GLU A 351 -39.38 23.48 -19.55
N LEU A 352 -40.03 23.01 -18.49
CA LEU A 352 -40.30 21.59 -18.23
C LEU A 352 -41.75 21.44 -17.79
N ASP A 353 -42.50 20.56 -18.47
CA ASP A 353 -43.92 20.27 -18.19
C ASP A 353 -44.80 21.54 -18.10
N GLY A 354 -44.55 22.52 -18.97
CA GLY A 354 -45.29 23.80 -19.03
C GLY A 354 -44.90 24.83 -17.96
N ARG A 355 -43.94 24.52 -17.07
CA ARG A 355 -43.42 25.46 -16.08
C ARG A 355 -42.03 25.97 -16.48
N ARG A 356 -41.81 27.28 -16.31
CA ARG A 356 -40.54 27.95 -16.62
C ARG A 356 -39.65 28.02 -15.37
N TYR A 357 -38.38 27.69 -15.56
CA TYR A 357 -37.35 27.65 -14.54
C TYR A 357 -36.17 28.54 -14.96
N PRO A 358 -36.05 29.76 -14.41
CA PRO A 358 -34.83 30.56 -14.54
C PRO A 358 -33.74 30.03 -13.59
N PRO A 359 -32.46 30.12 -13.97
CA PRO A 359 -31.38 29.94 -13.00
C PRO A 359 -31.42 31.08 -11.96
N PRO A 360 -30.96 30.85 -10.71
CA PRO A 360 -30.86 31.91 -9.71
C PRO A 360 -29.95 33.06 -10.17
N LYS A 361 -30.22 34.28 -9.71
CA LYS A 361 -29.43 35.47 -10.04
C LYS A 361 -27.94 35.25 -9.75
N GLY A 362 -27.10 35.50 -10.75
CA GLY A 362 -25.64 35.31 -10.64
C GLY A 362 -25.17 33.86 -10.83
N SER A 363 -26.07 32.95 -11.24
CA SER A 363 -25.75 31.56 -11.56
C SER A 363 -26.25 31.20 -12.97
N CYS A 364 -25.89 30.02 -13.43
CA CYS A 364 -26.33 29.47 -14.71
C CYS A 364 -26.59 27.96 -14.57
N TRP A 365 -27.01 27.28 -15.62
CA TRP A 365 -27.15 25.82 -15.58
C TRP A 365 -25.80 25.11 -15.77
N LYS A 366 -25.64 23.89 -15.24
CA LYS A 366 -24.44 23.07 -15.42
C LYS A 366 -24.16 22.66 -16.87
N THR A 367 -25.18 22.74 -17.73
CA THR A 367 -25.14 22.25 -19.10
C THR A 367 -25.86 23.22 -20.04
N THR A 368 -25.69 23.01 -21.35
CA THR A 368 -26.31 23.84 -22.38
C THR A 368 -27.80 23.57 -22.49
N ARG A 369 -28.52 24.40 -23.25
CA ARG A 369 -29.96 24.22 -23.52
C ARG A 369 -30.26 22.87 -24.17
N GLU A 370 -29.39 22.43 -25.07
CA GLU A 370 -29.49 21.10 -25.67
C GLU A 370 -29.28 19.99 -24.64
N GLY A 371 -28.28 20.12 -23.76
CA GLY A 371 -28.07 19.21 -22.64
C GLY A 371 -29.30 19.12 -21.72
N MET A 372 -29.92 20.25 -21.39
CA MET A 372 -31.16 20.28 -20.61
C MET A 372 -32.31 19.55 -21.32
N ARG A 373 -32.47 19.71 -22.64
CA ARG A 373 -33.47 18.96 -23.42
C ARG A 373 -33.21 17.46 -23.39
N ARG A 374 -31.96 17.03 -23.55
CA ARG A 374 -31.58 15.61 -23.45
C ARG A 374 -31.89 15.05 -22.06
N LEU A 375 -31.60 15.80 -21.00
CA LEU A 375 -31.91 15.41 -19.63
C LEU A 375 -33.43 15.32 -19.39
N ALA A 376 -34.21 16.27 -19.90
CA ALA A 376 -35.67 16.23 -19.82
C ALA A 376 -36.22 14.97 -20.52
N ALA A 377 -35.78 14.70 -21.75
CA ALA A 377 -36.18 13.52 -22.51
C ALA A 377 -35.82 12.20 -21.81
N ALA A 378 -34.65 12.14 -21.16
CA ALA A 378 -34.23 10.99 -20.36
C ALA A 378 -34.85 10.94 -18.95
N ARG A 379 -35.83 11.80 -18.65
CA ARG A 379 -36.47 11.97 -17.34
C ARG A 379 -35.47 12.22 -16.21
N ARG A 380 -34.34 12.87 -16.50
CA ARG A 380 -33.27 13.18 -15.55
C ARG A 380 -33.40 14.51 -14.84
N LEU A 381 -34.49 15.22 -15.07
CA LEU A 381 -34.81 16.46 -14.37
C LEU A 381 -36.01 16.24 -13.45
N GLN A 382 -35.96 16.90 -12.29
CA GLN A 382 -37.07 16.96 -11.36
C GLN A 382 -37.14 18.36 -10.73
N PRO A 383 -38.32 18.98 -10.66
CA PRO A 383 -38.52 20.19 -9.89
C PRO A 383 -38.27 19.98 -8.39
N ALA A 384 -37.56 20.92 -7.77
CA ALA A 384 -37.38 20.96 -6.31
C ALA A 384 -37.39 22.42 -5.84
N GLY A 385 -38.46 22.82 -5.15
CA GLY A 385 -38.73 24.23 -4.86
C GLY A 385 -38.94 25.00 -6.17
N ASP A 386 -38.20 26.09 -6.33
CA ASP A 386 -38.28 26.96 -7.52
C ASP A 386 -37.26 26.61 -8.61
N GLY A 387 -36.41 25.59 -8.38
CA GLY A 387 -35.36 25.18 -9.31
C GLY A 387 -35.55 23.78 -9.88
N LEU A 388 -34.68 23.44 -10.83
CA LEU A 388 -34.53 22.09 -11.37
C LEU A 388 -33.32 21.39 -10.75
N GLN A 389 -33.47 20.10 -10.47
CA GLN A 389 -32.41 19.23 -9.97
C GLN A 389 -32.22 18.05 -10.91
N TYR A 390 -31.00 17.52 -10.94
CA TYR A 390 -30.66 16.31 -11.66
C TYR A 390 -31.04 15.08 -10.84
N VAL A 391 -31.68 14.11 -11.50
CA VAL A 391 -32.02 12.80 -10.95
C VAL A 391 -30.87 11.82 -11.19
N LEU A 392 -30.12 11.53 -10.12
CA LEU A 392 -29.07 10.52 -10.12
C LEU A 392 -29.58 9.25 -9.45
N PHE A 393 -29.89 8.22 -10.24
CA PHE A 393 -30.25 6.91 -9.70
C PHE A 393 -29.03 6.23 -9.08
N ALA A 394 -29.28 5.43 -8.05
CA ALA A 394 -28.25 4.64 -7.39
C ALA A 394 -27.59 3.61 -8.33
N ASP A 395 -28.31 3.16 -9.36
CA ASP A 395 -27.85 2.20 -10.35
C ASP A 395 -27.12 2.84 -11.55
N ASP A 396 -27.17 4.17 -11.71
CA ASP A 396 -26.42 4.87 -12.77
C ASP A 396 -24.90 4.71 -12.60
N TYR A 397 -24.45 4.69 -11.35
CA TYR A 397 -23.06 4.50 -10.98
C TYR A 397 -23.01 3.65 -9.71
N PRO A 398 -23.13 2.31 -9.83
CA PRO A 398 -23.34 1.40 -8.71
C PRO A 398 -22.06 1.15 -7.89
N VAL A 399 -21.03 1.96 -8.12
CA VAL A 399 -19.72 1.83 -7.49
C VAL A 399 -19.27 3.18 -6.95
N SER A 400 -18.51 3.16 -5.86
CA SER A 400 -17.82 4.32 -5.33
C SER A 400 -16.32 4.08 -5.34
N ARG A 401 -15.54 5.12 -5.67
CA ARG A 401 -14.09 5.05 -5.59
C ARG A 401 -13.66 4.82 -4.13
N VAL A 402 -12.76 3.87 -3.93
CA VAL A 402 -12.13 3.62 -2.63
C VAL A 402 -11.17 4.78 -2.34
N THR A 403 -11.31 5.37 -1.17
CA THR A 403 -10.44 6.46 -0.70
C THR A 403 -9.32 5.91 0.18
N ALA A 404 -8.48 6.78 0.74
CA ALA A 404 -7.43 6.39 1.67
C ALA A 404 -7.94 5.95 3.06
N LEU A 405 -9.26 5.88 3.28
CA LEU A 405 -9.86 5.41 4.53
C LEU A 405 -10.54 4.04 4.30
N TRP A 406 -9.93 2.98 4.82
CA TRP A 406 -10.37 1.59 4.64
C TRP A 406 -11.05 1.07 5.91
N SER A 407 -12.30 1.47 6.11
CA SER A 407 -13.10 1.08 7.28
C SER A 407 -13.60 -0.37 7.25
N ASP A 408 -13.55 -1.01 6.08
CA ASP A 408 -14.07 -2.36 5.79
C ASP A 408 -12.99 -3.47 5.80
N ALA A 409 -11.74 -3.08 6.05
CA ALA A 409 -10.59 -3.96 6.18
C ALA A 409 -10.35 -4.41 7.63
N THR A 410 -11.44 -4.66 8.40
CA THR A 410 -11.36 -5.15 9.79
C THR A 410 -10.54 -6.44 9.89
N GLY A 411 -9.77 -6.64 10.97
CA GLY A 411 -8.94 -7.84 11.12
C GLY A 411 -9.71 -9.16 10.91
N PRO A 412 -9.05 -10.22 10.40
CA PRO A 412 -9.72 -11.49 10.09
C PRO A 412 -10.43 -12.07 11.33
N SER A 413 -11.67 -12.54 11.15
CA SER A 413 -12.48 -13.14 12.22
C SER A 413 -11.96 -14.50 12.69
N GLU A 414 -11.26 -15.22 11.81
CA GLU A 414 -10.64 -16.52 12.08
C GLU A 414 -9.12 -16.43 11.87
N LYS A 415 -8.43 -15.77 12.80
CA LYS A 415 -6.97 -15.67 12.74
C LYS A 415 -6.32 -17.05 12.85
N ARG A 416 -5.47 -17.41 11.89
CA ARG A 416 -4.61 -18.60 11.98
C ARG A 416 -3.34 -18.32 12.79
N HIS A 417 -2.90 -17.06 12.80
CA HIS A 417 -1.69 -16.59 13.50
C HIS A 417 -2.03 -15.46 14.48
N VAL A 418 -1.19 -15.27 15.51
CA VAL A 418 -1.38 -14.22 16.55
C VAL A 418 -1.54 -12.82 15.92
N VAL A 419 -0.68 -12.50 14.95
CA VAL A 419 -0.72 -11.26 14.16
C VAL A 419 -0.92 -11.65 12.71
N GLN A 420 -2.08 -11.30 12.14
CA GLN A 420 -2.42 -11.62 10.76
C GLN A 420 -2.98 -10.38 10.06
N THR A 421 -2.41 -10.03 8.92
CA THR A 421 -2.85 -8.91 8.09
C THR A 421 -4.08 -9.33 7.27
N ASN A 422 -5.05 -8.44 7.12
CA ASN A 422 -6.25 -8.74 6.33
C ASN A 422 -5.88 -8.80 4.83
N GLU A 423 -6.19 -9.91 4.18
CA GLU A 423 -5.96 -10.12 2.74
C GLU A 423 -6.48 -8.98 1.85
N ARG A 424 -7.58 -8.32 2.24
CA ARG A 424 -8.13 -7.16 1.51
C ARG A 424 -7.16 -5.99 1.45
N VAL A 425 -6.34 -5.79 2.46
CA VAL A 425 -5.34 -4.71 2.54
C VAL A 425 -4.29 -4.93 1.46
N VAL A 426 -3.66 -6.11 1.46
CA VAL A 426 -2.65 -6.50 0.47
C VAL A 426 -3.25 -6.55 -0.94
N ALA A 427 -4.46 -7.12 -1.10
CA ALA A 427 -5.15 -7.19 -2.38
C ALA A 427 -5.42 -5.80 -2.97
N ARG A 428 -5.77 -4.80 -2.16
CA ARG A 428 -5.93 -3.41 -2.62
C ARG A 428 -4.61 -2.82 -3.08
N CYS A 429 -3.54 -3.02 -2.34
CA CYS A 429 -2.20 -2.56 -2.74
C CYS A 429 -1.79 -3.18 -4.10
N LEU A 430 -1.97 -4.49 -4.25
CA LEU A 430 -1.73 -5.21 -5.51
C LEU A 430 -2.55 -4.63 -6.66
N LEU A 431 -3.87 -4.54 -6.50
CA LEU A 431 -4.76 -4.02 -7.54
C LEU A 431 -4.47 -2.56 -7.90
N ALA A 432 -4.04 -1.74 -6.93
CA ALA A 432 -3.70 -0.35 -7.15
C ALA A 432 -2.39 -0.19 -7.92
N ALA A 433 -1.40 -1.04 -7.65
CA ALA A 433 -0.02 -0.81 -8.08
C ALA A 433 0.55 -1.83 -9.09
N THR A 434 -0.13 -2.93 -9.42
CA THR A 434 0.45 -4.02 -10.24
C THR A 434 -0.41 -4.43 -11.43
N ASP A 435 0.23 -4.95 -12.48
CA ASP A 435 -0.38 -5.67 -13.62
C ASP A 435 -0.10 -7.18 -13.56
N PRO A 436 -0.89 -8.01 -14.25
CA PRO A 436 -0.56 -9.43 -14.41
C PRO A 436 0.85 -9.63 -15.00
N GLY A 437 1.68 -10.39 -14.29
CA GLY A 437 3.08 -10.65 -14.66
C GLY A 437 4.10 -9.75 -13.97
N ASP A 438 3.64 -8.73 -13.24
CA ASP A 438 4.53 -7.90 -12.42
C ASP A 438 5.08 -8.69 -11.21
N LEU A 439 6.31 -8.35 -10.83
CA LEU A 439 6.99 -8.95 -9.68
C LEU A 439 6.62 -8.19 -8.40
N VAL A 440 6.25 -8.94 -7.38
CA VAL A 440 5.90 -8.43 -6.05
C VAL A 440 6.82 -9.09 -5.03
N LEU A 441 7.35 -8.27 -4.11
CA LEU A 441 8.21 -8.73 -3.02
C LEU A 441 7.59 -8.38 -1.67
N ASP A 442 7.57 -9.35 -0.78
CA ASP A 442 7.33 -9.13 0.65
C ASP A 442 8.56 -9.62 1.43
N PRO A 443 9.39 -8.70 1.99
CA PRO A 443 10.60 -9.06 2.73
C PRO A 443 10.32 -9.46 4.18
N THR A 444 9.06 -9.42 4.62
CA THR A 444 8.63 -9.76 5.98
C THR A 444 7.85 -11.07 6.01
N CYS A 445 7.16 -11.40 4.91
CA CYS A 445 6.31 -12.56 4.64
C CYS A 445 5.16 -12.79 5.63
N GLY A 446 5.37 -12.59 6.93
CA GLY A 446 4.35 -12.49 7.97
C GLY A 446 3.26 -13.56 7.87
N SER A 447 2.04 -13.19 8.24
CA SER A 447 0.85 -13.97 7.94
C SER A 447 -0.36 -13.12 7.60
#